data_AF-A0A956W3D8-F1
#
_entry.id   AF-A0A956W3D8-F1
#
_cell.length_a   1.000
_cell.length_b   1.000
_cell.length_c   1.000
_cell.angle_alpha   90.00
_cell.angle_beta   90.00
_cell.angle_gamma   90.00
#
_symmetry.space_group_name_H-M   'P 1'
#
loop_
_entity.id
_entity.type
_entity.pdbx_description
1 polymer ?
#
loop_
_entity_poly.entity_id
_entity_poly.type
_entity_poly.pdbx_seq_one_letter_code
_entity_poly.pdbx_strand_id
1 'polypeptide(L)'
;ARLEGAGIAVAGSGNNEAEARRPALLERWGVTFAFLAYVDTAAEGSYSQANWDATDDRPGVAWASIEEIVADVTSATAVADVVVVSLHVGVEYSTTPSDLQRMYAEAAIDAGASLVLGHHAHVLQPVEEYNGGLIAYSLGNFVFDGFDGSSNVTAILRVTFEEGQVSDWGLIPVSIAGGVPILD
;
A
#
# COMPACT_ATOMS: atom_id res chain seq x y z
N ALA A 1 1.97 -5.75 -19.48
CA ALA A 1 2.82 -6.29 -20.58
C ALA A 1 4.23 -6.71 -20.15
N ARG A 2 5.14 -5.80 -19.74
CA ARG A 2 6.54 -6.18 -19.41
C ARG A 2 6.69 -6.93 -18.08
N LEU A 3 6.02 -6.46 -17.02
CA LEU A 3 6.06 -7.09 -15.70
C LEU A 3 5.41 -8.48 -15.71
N GLU A 4 4.19 -8.58 -16.24
CA GLU A 4 3.49 -9.86 -16.39
C GLU A 4 4.27 -10.86 -17.25
N GLY A 5 4.90 -10.39 -18.34
CA GLY A 5 5.77 -11.22 -19.17
C GLY A 5 7.02 -11.73 -18.46
N ALA A 6 7.41 -11.09 -17.35
CA ALA A 6 8.48 -11.52 -16.45
C ALA A 6 7.95 -12.35 -15.25
N GLY A 7 6.66 -12.66 -15.21
CA GLY A 7 6.02 -13.39 -14.10
C GLY A 7 5.82 -12.54 -12.84
N ILE A 8 5.86 -11.21 -12.95
CA ILE A 8 5.62 -10.28 -11.85
C ILE A 8 4.15 -9.87 -11.90
N ALA A 9 3.42 -10.15 -10.82
CA ALA A 9 2.03 -9.70 -10.66
C ALA A 9 1.97 -8.18 -10.47
N VAL A 10 0.89 -7.56 -10.94
CA VAL A 10 0.74 -6.10 -11.00
C VAL A 10 -0.58 -5.69 -10.35
N ALA A 11 -0.54 -4.64 -9.53
CA ALA A 11 -1.70 -3.98 -8.95
C ALA A 11 -1.49 -2.45 -9.01
N GLY A 12 -2.57 -1.69 -9.09
CA GLY A 12 -2.55 -0.22 -9.03
C GLY A 12 -2.10 0.48 -10.31
N SER A 13 -1.90 -0.23 -11.41
CA SER A 13 -1.65 0.36 -12.74
C SER A 13 -2.14 -0.56 -13.85
N GLY A 14 -2.56 0.02 -14.96
CA GLY A 14 -3.18 -0.74 -16.05
C GLY A 14 -3.26 0.04 -17.35
N ASN A 15 -3.69 -0.62 -18.43
CA ASN A 15 -3.94 0.06 -19.71
C ASN A 15 -5.25 0.86 -19.71
N ASN A 16 -6.09 0.64 -18.70
CA ASN A 16 -7.33 1.34 -18.42
C ASN A 16 -7.66 1.22 -16.92
N GLU A 17 -8.71 1.92 -16.48
CA GLU A 17 -9.17 1.96 -15.08
C GLU A 17 -9.45 0.56 -14.52
N ALA A 18 -10.17 -0.28 -15.25
CA ALA A 18 -10.52 -1.63 -14.81
C ALA A 18 -9.28 -2.52 -14.59
N GLU A 19 -8.26 -2.40 -15.44
CA GLU A 19 -6.98 -3.09 -15.24
C GLU A 19 -6.20 -2.53 -14.06
N ALA A 20 -6.19 -1.20 -13.88
CA ALA A 20 -5.44 -0.55 -12.80
C ALA A 20 -5.99 -0.91 -11.41
N ARG A 21 -7.31 -1.06 -11.31
CA ARG A 21 -8.02 -1.44 -10.08
C ARG A 21 -8.13 -2.95 -9.85
N ARG A 22 -7.70 -3.77 -10.80
CA ARG A 22 -7.72 -5.22 -10.64
C ARG A 22 -6.69 -5.68 -9.61
N PRO A 23 -7.05 -6.54 -8.63
CA PRO A 23 -6.08 -7.04 -7.67
C PRO A 23 -5.07 -7.99 -8.33
N ALA A 24 -3.83 -7.93 -7.85
CA ALA A 24 -2.87 -9.00 -8.07
C ALA A 24 -3.19 -10.16 -7.11
N LEU A 25 -3.47 -11.35 -7.66
CA LEU A 25 -3.72 -12.56 -6.88
C LEU A 25 -2.47 -13.41 -6.80
N LEU A 26 -2.09 -13.80 -5.59
CA LEU A 26 -0.95 -14.67 -5.32
C LEU A 26 -1.35 -15.77 -4.34
N GLU A 27 -1.18 -17.03 -4.72
CA GLU A 27 -1.38 -18.16 -3.81
C GLU A 27 -0.04 -18.63 -3.23
N ARG A 28 0.07 -18.73 -1.91
CA ARG A 28 1.24 -19.30 -1.22
C ARG A 28 0.77 -20.14 -0.04
N TRP A 29 1.28 -21.36 0.05
CA TRP A 29 0.97 -22.30 1.13
C TRP A 29 -0.53 -22.56 1.32
N GLY A 30 -1.31 -22.52 0.24
CA GLY A 30 -2.76 -22.69 0.27
C GLY A 30 -3.55 -21.47 0.75
N VAL A 31 -2.90 -20.32 0.91
CA VAL A 31 -3.52 -19.02 1.21
C VAL A 31 -3.48 -18.15 -0.04
N THR A 32 -4.62 -17.59 -0.42
CA THR A 32 -4.75 -16.65 -1.53
C THR A 32 -4.70 -15.22 -1.01
N PHE A 33 -3.73 -14.45 -1.50
CA PHE A 33 -3.58 -13.03 -1.22
C PHE A 33 -4.05 -12.21 -2.41
N ALA A 34 -4.88 -11.20 -2.15
CA ALA A 34 -5.20 -10.14 -3.10
C ALA A 34 -4.45 -8.86 -2.71
N PHE A 35 -3.70 -8.29 -3.65
CA PHE A 35 -3.05 -7.00 -3.49
C PHE A 35 -3.74 -5.96 -4.36
N LEU A 36 -4.21 -4.90 -3.72
CA LEU A 36 -4.71 -3.68 -4.37
C LEU A 36 -3.71 -2.54 -4.09
N ALA A 37 -3.61 -1.57 -4.99
CA ALA A 37 -2.71 -0.44 -4.79
C ALA A 37 -3.32 0.84 -5.37
N TYR A 38 -3.19 1.95 -4.63
CA TYR A 38 -3.75 3.24 -5.01
C TYR A 38 -2.77 4.39 -4.74
N VAL A 39 -2.94 5.48 -5.47
CA VAL A 39 -2.14 6.71 -5.35
C VAL A 39 -3.06 7.90 -5.11
N ASP A 40 -2.68 8.75 -4.16
CA ASP A 40 -3.24 10.11 -4.02
C ASP A 40 -2.22 11.01 -3.35
N THR A 41 -1.48 11.74 -4.18
CA THR A 41 -0.43 12.68 -3.77
C THR A 41 -0.78 14.11 -4.16
N ALA A 42 -2.08 14.41 -4.37
CA ALA A 42 -2.53 15.73 -4.82
C ALA A 42 -2.12 16.86 -3.86
N ALA A 43 -1.95 16.56 -2.57
CA ALA A 43 -1.50 17.51 -1.56
C ALA A 43 -0.08 18.09 -1.85
N GLU A 44 0.76 17.37 -2.60
CA GLU A 44 2.13 17.78 -2.96
C GLU A 44 2.18 18.69 -4.22
N GLY A 45 1.05 18.91 -4.89
CA GLY A 45 0.88 19.86 -5.99
C GLY A 45 1.63 19.54 -7.30
N SER A 46 2.62 18.64 -7.27
CA SER A 46 3.41 18.23 -8.45
C SER A 46 2.77 17.08 -9.24
N TYR A 47 1.79 16.41 -8.63
CA TYR A 47 1.12 15.24 -9.18
C TYR A 47 -0.38 15.50 -9.22
N SER A 48 -0.99 15.41 -10.40
CA SER A 48 -2.42 15.61 -10.56
C SER A 48 -3.09 14.33 -11.04
N GLN A 49 -4.23 14.01 -10.41
CA GLN A 49 -5.09 12.91 -10.79
C GLN A 49 -5.31 12.88 -12.30
N ALA A 50 -5.75 14.00 -12.88
CA ALA A 50 -6.08 14.13 -14.31
C ALA A 50 -4.96 13.70 -15.28
N ASN A 51 -3.70 13.72 -14.85
CA ASN A 51 -2.57 13.33 -15.71
C ASN A 51 -2.12 11.87 -15.49
N TRP A 52 -2.44 11.29 -14.34
CA TRP A 52 -1.84 10.03 -13.87
C TRP A 52 -2.87 8.91 -13.71
N ASP A 53 -4.14 9.25 -13.48
CA ASP A 53 -5.21 8.28 -13.35
C ASP A 53 -5.41 7.48 -14.64
N ALA A 54 -5.65 6.18 -14.48
CA ALA A 54 -6.14 5.37 -15.57
C ALA A 54 -7.60 5.74 -15.85
N THR A 55 -7.96 5.87 -17.13
CA THR A 55 -9.35 6.06 -17.57
C THR A 55 -9.79 4.84 -18.37
N ASP A 56 -11.03 4.81 -18.85
CA ASP A 56 -11.51 3.73 -19.74
C ASP A 56 -10.62 3.50 -20.97
N ASP A 57 -9.98 4.55 -21.48
CA ASP A 57 -9.24 4.56 -22.74
C ASP A 57 -7.78 5.00 -22.61
N ARG A 58 -7.29 5.26 -21.39
CA ARG A 58 -5.92 5.72 -21.13
C ARG A 58 -5.23 4.90 -20.05
N PRO A 59 -3.97 4.49 -20.26
CA PRO A 59 -3.17 3.86 -19.22
C PRO A 59 -2.88 4.84 -18.08
N GLY A 60 -2.75 4.32 -16.87
CA GLY A 60 -2.44 5.11 -15.69
C GLY A 60 -2.40 4.27 -14.41
N VAL A 61 -2.44 4.96 -13.27
CA VAL A 61 -2.54 4.36 -11.93
C VAL A 61 -3.98 4.35 -11.43
N ALA A 62 -4.30 3.46 -10.51
CA ALA A 62 -5.55 3.56 -9.75
C ALA A 62 -5.42 4.74 -8.77
N TRP A 63 -6.14 5.82 -9.06
CA TRP A 63 -6.21 6.93 -8.12
C TRP A 63 -7.08 6.54 -6.93
N ALA A 64 -6.70 6.96 -5.72
CA ALA A 64 -7.47 6.59 -4.54
C ALA A 64 -8.81 7.33 -4.51
N SER A 65 -9.89 6.59 -4.26
CA SER A 65 -11.16 7.14 -3.83
C SER A 65 -11.80 6.16 -2.85
N ILE A 66 -12.56 6.66 -1.88
CA ILE A 66 -13.19 5.80 -0.86
C ILE A 66 -14.17 4.82 -1.53
N GLU A 67 -14.97 5.29 -2.49
CA GLU A 67 -15.97 4.46 -3.16
C GLU A 67 -15.32 3.28 -3.89
N GLU A 68 -14.24 3.53 -4.64
CA GLU A 68 -13.54 2.49 -5.39
C GLU A 68 -12.76 1.55 -4.47
N ILE A 69 -12.07 2.07 -3.46
CA ILE A 69 -11.37 1.24 -2.46
C ILE A 69 -12.36 0.27 -1.81
N VAL A 70 -13.51 0.76 -1.35
CA VAL A 70 -14.52 -0.09 -0.71
C VAL A 70 -15.05 -1.14 -1.70
N ALA A 71 -15.39 -0.74 -2.93
CA ALA A 71 -15.92 -1.66 -3.93
C ALA A 71 -14.92 -2.76 -4.33
N ASP A 72 -13.67 -2.38 -4.53
CA ASP A 72 -12.60 -3.27 -4.96
C ASP A 72 -12.18 -4.23 -3.83
N VAL A 73 -12.03 -3.73 -2.60
CA VAL A 73 -11.75 -4.57 -1.43
C VAL A 73 -12.89 -5.56 -1.19
N THR A 74 -14.14 -5.09 -1.21
CA THR A 74 -15.31 -5.96 -1.06
C THR A 74 -15.32 -7.06 -2.11
N SER A 75 -14.99 -6.73 -3.36
CA SER A 75 -14.91 -7.72 -4.45
C SER A 75 -13.73 -8.69 -4.26
N ALA A 76 -12.60 -8.21 -3.76
CA ALA A 76 -11.41 -9.02 -3.51
C ALA A 76 -11.62 -10.05 -2.39
N THR A 77 -12.38 -9.72 -1.33
CA THR A 77 -12.70 -10.67 -0.25
C THR A 77 -13.52 -11.88 -0.71
N ALA A 78 -14.21 -11.79 -1.85
CA ALA A 78 -14.94 -12.91 -2.43
C ALA A 78 -14.02 -13.97 -3.09
N VAL A 79 -12.75 -13.64 -3.33
CA VAL A 79 -11.81 -14.47 -4.11
C VAL A 79 -10.45 -14.66 -3.44
N ALA A 80 -10.22 -14.08 -2.27
CA ALA A 80 -8.96 -14.17 -1.53
C ALA A 80 -9.19 -14.32 -0.02
N ASP A 81 -8.28 -15.01 0.65
CA ASP A 81 -8.30 -15.22 2.10
C ASP A 81 -7.75 -13.99 2.85
N VAL A 82 -6.79 -13.28 2.23
CA VAL A 82 -6.16 -12.08 2.77
C VAL A 82 -6.19 -10.99 1.72
N VAL A 83 -6.73 -9.82 2.07
CA VAL A 83 -6.69 -8.63 1.20
C VAL A 83 -5.72 -7.61 1.78
N VAL A 84 -4.75 -7.21 0.97
CA VAL A 84 -3.73 -6.23 1.30
C VAL A 84 -3.89 -5.01 0.41
N VAL A 85 -3.99 -3.82 1.01
CA VAL A 85 -4.12 -2.55 0.27
C VAL A 85 -2.86 -1.72 0.45
N SER A 86 -2.16 -1.44 -0.64
CA SER A 86 -1.02 -0.52 -0.66
C SER A 86 -1.50 0.90 -0.97
N LEU A 87 -1.22 1.86 -0.09
CA LEU A 87 -1.61 3.25 -0.27
C LEU A 87 -0.39 4.16 -0.42
N HIS A 88 -0.19 4.71 -1.61
CA HIS A 88 0.81 5.74 -1.84
C HIS A 88 0.17 7.13 -1.67
N VAL A 89 -0.08 7.49 -0.41
CA VAL A 89 -0.86 8.66 0.01
C VAL A 89 -0.19 9.28 1.23
N GLY A 90 -0.24 10.60 1.36
CA GLY A 90 0.26 11.30 2.54
C GLY A 90 0.87 12.66 2.22
N VAL A 91 1.66 13.16 3.16
CA VAL A 91 2.47 14.37 3.01
C VAL A 91 3.92 13.95 3.26
N GLU A 92 4.82 14.33 2.36
CA GLU A 92 6.23 13.99 2.47
C GLU A 92 6.82 14.51 3.79
N TYR A 93 7.66 13.69 4.43
CA TYR A 93 8.37 13.95 5.68
C TYR A 93 7.51 14.18 6.92
N SER A 94 6.19 14.09 6.82
CA SER A 94 5.32 14.12 7.99
C SER A 94 5.43 12.81 8.77
N THR A 95 5.85 12.88 10.03
CA THR A 95 5.86 11.72 10.94
C THR A 95 4.46 11.36 11.48
N THR A 96 3.47 12.21 11.21
CA THR A 96 2.07 12.00 11.63
C THR A 96 1.22 11.68 10.40
N PRO A 97 0.43 10.60 10.42
CA PRO A 97 -0.50 10.29 9.34
C PRO A 97 -1.49 11.42 9.12
N SER A 98 -1.75 11.79 7.87
CA SER A 98 -2.78 12.77 7.53
C SER A 98 -4.18 12.20 7.69
N ASP A 99 -5.18 13.07 7.82
CA ASP A 99 -6.59 12.65 7.89
C ASP A 99 -6.99 11.85 6.64
N LEU A 100 -6.44 12.20 5.47
CA LEU A 100 -6.69 11.50 4.22
C LEU A 100 -6.12 10.06 4.24
N GLN A 101 -4.90 9.87 4.77
CA GLN A 101 -4.33 8.53 4.95
C GLN A 101 -5.22 7.69 5.87
N ARG A 102 -5.69 8.26 6.98
CA ARG A 102 -6.63 7.61 7.92
C ARG A 102 -7.92 7.22 7.24
N MET A 103 -8.56 8.15 6.54
CA MET A 103 -9.83 7.91 5.85
C MET A 103 -9.73 6.76 4.83
N TYR A 104 -8.70 6.73 3.99
CA TYR A 104 -8.54 5.63 3.03
C TYR A 104 -8.19 4.30 3.69
N ALA A 105 -7.31 4.31 4.70
CA ALA A 105 -6.90 3.09 5.39
C ALA A 105 -8.04 2.47 6.18
N GLU A 106 -8.76 3.28 6.97
CA GLU A 106 -9.92 2.82 7.73
C GLU A 106 -11.03 2.30 6.81
N ALA A 107 -11.33 3.00 5.71
CA ALA A 107 -12.31 2.53 4.72
C ALA A 107 -11.93 1.19 4.07
N ALA A 108 -10.64 0.97 3.81
CA ALA A 108 -10.15 -0.31 3.31
C ALA A 108 -10.34 -1.44 4.34
N ILE A 109 -9.97 -1.22 5.59
CA ILE A 109 -10.14 -2.22 6.65
C ILE A 109 -11.62 -2.51 6.89
N ASP A 110 -12.47 -1.48 6.97
CA ASP A 110 -13.92 -1.64 7.17
C ASP A 110 -14.59 -2.39 6.01
N ALA A 111 -14.05 -2.30 4.79
CA ALA A 111 -14.50 -3.07 3.63
C ALA A 111 -14.02 -4.54 3.62
N GLY A 112 -13.13 -4.92 4.56
CA GLY A 112 -12.64 -6.28 4.74
C GLY A 112 -11.17 -6.50 4.39
N ALA A 113 -10.36 -5.44 4.23
CA ALA A 113 -8.91 -5.61 4.12
C ALA A 113 -8.31 -6.08 5.45
N SER A 114 -7.37 -7.03 5.39
CA SER A 114 -6.64 -7.50 6.58
C SER A 114 -5.47 -6.57 6.92
N LEU A 115 -4.88 -5.93 5.91
CA LEU A 115 -3.66 -5.13 6.05
C LEU A 115 -3.65 -3.93 5.08
N VAL A 116 -3.30 -2.76 5.60
CA VAL A 116 -2.98 -1.57 4.81
C VAL A 116 -1.49 -1.24 4.92
N LEU A 117 -0.83 -1.06 3.78
CA LEU A 117 0.59 -0.71 3.64
C LEU A 117 0.73 0.67 3.00
N GLY A 118 0.86 1.69 3.85
CA GLY A 118 1.09 3.06 3.45
C GLY A 118 2.55 3.35 3.05
N HIS A 119 2.71 4.30 2.14
CA HIS A 119 3.97 4.79 1.59
C HIS A 119 3.91 6.31 1.36
N HIS A 120 4.74 6.86 0.48
CA HIS A 120 4.83 8.29 0.10
C HIS A 120 5.49 9.20 1.13
N ALA A 121 5.20 9.07 2.43
CA ALA A 121 5.71 10.00 3.43
C ALA A 121 7.25 10.04 3.56
N HIS A 122 7.98 9.07 3.00
CA HIS A 122 9.46 8.96 3.07
C HIS A 122 10.04 8.91 4.49
N VAL A 123 9.20 8.75 5.50
CA VAL A 123 9.56 8.56 6.91
C VAL A 123 8.68 7.47 7.51
N LEU A 124 9.17 6.78 8.54
CA LEU A 124 8.39 5.81 9.28
C LEU A 124 7.25 6.53 10.04
N GLN A 125 6.03 6.05 9.86
CA GLN A 125 4.84 6.49 10.60
C GLN A 125 4.32 5.34 11.49
N PRO A 126 3.40 5.62 12.43
CA PRO A 126 2.87 4.58 13.32
C PRO A 126 2.23 3.41 12.58
N VAL A 127 2.23 2.26 13.24
CA VAL A 127 1.39 1.11 12.92
C VAL A 127 0.25 1.05 13.93
N GLU A 128 -0.97 0.85 13.45
CA GLU A 128 -2.21 0.89 14.22
C GLU A 128 -3.02 -0.38 13.96
N GLU A 129 -3.47 -1.05 15.02
CA GLU A 129 -4.53 -2.05 14.91
C GLU A 129 -5.88 -1.34 14.89
N TYR A 130 -6.69 -1.64 13.88
CA TYR A 130 -7.99 -0.99 13.67
C TYR A 130 -9.01 -2.03 13.23
N ASN A 131 -10.13 -2.14 13.93
CA ASN A 131 -11.27 -3.00 13.58
C ASN A 131 -10.91 -4.45 13.17
N GLY A 132 -9.87 -5.03 13.78
CA GLY A 132 -9.40 -6.40 13.49
C GLY A 132 -8.35 -6.51 12.37
N GLY A 133 -8.05 -5.41 11.67
CA GLY A 133 -6.98 -5.30 10.69
C GLY A 133 -5.78 -4.49 11.20
N LEU A 134 -4.73 -4.45 10.38
CA LEU A 134 -3.50 -3.72 10.67
C LEU A 134 -3.27 -2.59 9.64
N ILE A 135 -2.93 -1.40 10.11
CA ILE A 135 -2.64 -0.24 9.27
C ILE A 135 -1.20 0.20 9.56
N ALA A 136 -0.31 0.10 8.59
CA ALA A 136 1.00 0.75 8.63
C ALA A 136 0.94 2.01 7.76
N TYR A 137 0.83 3.20 8.34
CA TYR A 137 0.59 4.43 7.56
C TYR A 137 1.75 4.84 6.65
N SER A 138 2.98 4.50 7.03
CA SER A 138 4.18 4.60 6.19
C SER A 138 5.27 3.73 6.78
N LEU A 139 5.87 2.85 5.98
CA LEU A 139 7.07 2.10 6.36
C LEU A 139 8.37 2.88 6.10
N GLY A 140 8.29 4.09 5.54
CA GLY A 140 9.44 4.88 5.16
C GLY A 140 10.18 4.32 3.94
N ASN A 141 11.45 4.69 3.80
CA ASN A 141 12.33 4.22 2.73
C ASN A 141 12.93 2.84 3.08
N PHE A 142 13.41 2.06 2.12
CA PHE A 142 14.12 0.79 2.43
C PHE A 142 15.44 0.65 1.65
N VAL A 143 15.38 0.53 0.33
CA VAL A 143 16.55 0.64 -0.56
C VAL A 143 16.44 1.97 -1.29
N PHE A 144 17.02 3.03 -0.72
CA PHE A 144 16.82 4.40 -1.19
C PHE A 144 18.00 5.29 -0.81
N ASP A 145 18.57 6.01 -1.77
CA ASP A 145 19.69 6.93 -1.57
C ASP A 145 19.28 8.40 -1.72
N GLY A 146 20.16 9.32 -1.33
CA GLY A 146 19.91 10.77 -1.44
C GLY A 146 19.13 11.40 -0.26
N PHE A 147 18.86 10.64 0.80
CA PHE A 147 18.17 11.10 2.01
C PHE A 147 19.06 11.04 3.24
N ASP A 148 18.72 11.85 4.24
CA ASP A 148 19.37 11.90 5.55
C ASP A 148 18.36 11.92 6.71
N GLY A 149 18.88 11.89 7.94
CA GLY A 149 18.07 12.03 9.15
C GLY A 149 16.97 10.96 9.31
N SER A 150 15.75 11.40 9.62
CA SER A 150 14.62 10.53 9.89
C SER A 150 14.17 9.68 8.71
N SER A 151 14.51 10.07 7.47
CA SER A 151 14.21 9.29 6.27
C SER A 151 15.11 8.07 6.08
N ASN A 152 16.19 7.98 6.88
CA ASN A 152 17.05 6.80 6.96
C ASN A 152 16.69 5.88 8.15
N VAL A 153 15.63 6.18 8.90
CA VAL A 153 15.07 5.29 9.93
C VAL A 153 13.81 4.64 9.37
N THR A 154 13.80 3.31 9.31
CA THR A 154 12.74 2.50 8.73
C THR A 154 12.56 1.20 9.53
N ALA A 155 11.69 0.31 9.06
CA ALA A 155 11.50 -1.00 9.63
C ALA A 155 11.04 -1.99 8.55
N ILE A 156 11.35 -3.26 8.76
CA ILE A 156 10.67 -4.37 8.10
C ILE A 156 9.45 -4.70 8.95
N LEU A 157 8.26 -4.59 8.34
CA LEU A 157 7.02 -5.08 8.95
C LEU A 157 6.90 -6.59 8.72
N ARG A 158 6.87 -7.37 9.81
CA ARG A 158 6.49 -8.77 9.81
C ARG A 158 5.04 -8.88 10.25
N VAL A 159 4.21 -9.56 9.46
CA VAL A 159 2.81 -9.87 9.79
C VAL A 159 2.59 -11.36 9.67
N THR A 160 1.93 -11.95 10.65
CA THR A 160 1.48 -13.34 10.65
C THR A 160 -0.03 -13.36 10.44
N PHE A 161 -0.48 -14.23 9.53
CA PHE A 161 -1.90 -14.42 9.26
C PHE A 161 -2.34 -15.82 9.70
N GLU A 162 -3.47 -15.89 10.40
CA GLU A 162 -4.17 -17.13 10.74
C GLU A 162 -5.64 -16.98 10.31
N GLU A 163 -6.16 -17.97 9.57
CA GLU A 163 -7.55 -17.95 9.07
C GLU A 163 -7.92 -16.65 8.30
N GLY A 164 -6.96 -16.09 7.56
CA GLY A 164 -7.15 -14.85 6.78
C GLY A 164 -7.06 -13.55 7.59
N GLN A 165 -6.85 -13.64 8.91
CA GLN A 165 -6.80 -12.51 9.83
C GLN A 165 -5.39 -12.30 10.37
N VAL A 166 -5.06 -11.07 10.77
CA VAL A 166 -3.76 -10.76 11.41
C VAL A 166 -3.75 -11.35 12.83
N SER A 167 -2.79 -12.23 13.12
CA SER A 167 -2.66 -12.88 14.43
C SER A 167 -1.45 -12.40 15.26
N ASP A 168 -0.38 -11.94 14.60
CA ASP A 168 0.80 -11.34 15.22
C ASP A 168 1.44 -10.37 14.23
N TRP A 169 2.10 -9.33 14.75
CA TRP A 169 2.93 -8.46 13.93
C TRP A 169 4.08 -7.86 14.73
N GLY A 170 5.10 -7.40 14.02
CA GLY A 170 6.23 -6.70 14.64
C GLY A 170 7.04 -5.91 13.63
N LEU A 171 7.71 -4.88 14.14
CA LEU A 171 8.66 -4.08 13.38
C LEU A 171 10.08 -4.54 13.72
N ILE A 172 10.86 -4.85 12.69
CA ILE A 172 12.30 -5.05 12.81
C ILE A 172 12.96 -3.73 12.41
N PRO A 173 13.59 -3.00 13.34
CA PRO A 173 14.22 -1.72 13.03
C PRO A 173 15.32 -1.86 11.98
N VAL A 174 15.38 -0.88 11.09
CA VAL A 174 16.37 -0.80 10.02
C VAL A 174 16.84 0.64 9.90
N SER A 175 18.13 0.82 9.69
CA SER A 175 18.72 2.09 9.30
C SER A 175 19.21 2.02 7.85
N ILE A 176 19.23 3.15 7.13
CA ILE A 176 19.76 3.22 5.76
C ILE A 176 21.08 3.97 5.77
N ALA A 177 22.12 3.35 5.20
CA ALA A 177 23.42 3.98 4.99
C ALA A 177 23.86 3.81 3.53
N GLY A 178 24.08 4.93 2.85
CA GLY A 178 24.53 4.93 1.44
C GLY A 178 23.57 4.22 0.49
N GLY A 179 22.26 4.28 0.76
CA GLY A 179 21.24 3.60 -0.04
C GLY A 179 20.98 2.14 0.34
N VAL A 180 21.70 1.62 1.33
CA VAL A 180 21.63 0.21 1.73
C VAL A 180 20.97 0.08 3.10
N PRO A 181 19.94 -0.78 3.26
CA PRO A 181 19.37 -1.09 4.56
C PRO A 181 20.34 -1.91 5.42
N ILE A 182 20.46 -1.53 6.69
CA ILE A 182 21.26 -2.16 7.73
C ILE A 182 20.30 -2.56 8.85
N LEU A 183 20.30 -3.84 9.20
CA LEU A 183 19.56 -4.32 10.38
C LEU A 183 20.28 -3.82 11.63
N ASP A 184 19.53 -3.16 12.51
CA ASP A 184 20.05 -2.66 13.79
C ASP A 184 20.12 -3.78 14.85
#